data_AF-A0A953LNH3-F1
#
_entry.id   AF-A0A953LNH3-F1
#
_cell.length_a   1.000
_cell.length_b   1.000
_cell.length_c   1.000
_cell.angle_alpha   90.00
_cell.angle_beta   90.00
_cell.angle_gamma   90.00
#
_symmetry.space_group_name_H-M   'P 1'
#
loop_
_entity.id
_entity.type
_entity.pdbx_description
1 polymer ?
#
loop_
_entity_poly.entity_id
_entity_poly.type
_entity_poly.pdbx_seq_one_letter_code
_entity_poly.pdbx_strand_id
1 'polypeptide(L)'
;MWGSSLKTFIPERLIRLARDERGVSAVEFAMILPLMVTLYLGGVEVSQGISIDRKVTLAARTVADLTTQVTSVTTTDLTDILKASSAVLAPYPISNAKVSLASIKIDANKT
;
A
#
# COMPACT_ATOMS: atom_id res chain seq x y z
N MET A 1 9.95 -48.45 -55.80
CA MET A 1 8.96 -47.37 -56.03
C MET A 1 7.85 -47.55 -55.01
N TRP A 2 7.37 -46.58 -54.24
CA TRP A 2 7.79 -45.24 -53.84
C TRP A 2 6.74 -44.86 -52.77
N GLY A 3 7.11 -44.13 -51.72
CA GLY A 3 6.26 -43.94 -50.53
C GLY A 3 4.97 -43.13 -50.75
N SER A 4 3.96 -43.37 -49.91
CA SER A 4 2.91 -42.38 -49.56
C SER A 4 1.89 -42.95 -48.56
N SER A 5 2.18 -42.83 -47.26
CA SER A 5 1.12 -42.71 -46.24
C SER A 5 1.69 -42.18 -44.93
N LEU A 6 2.20 -40.95 -44.98
CA LEU A 6 2.30 -40.13 -43.77
C LEU A 6 1.01 -39.30 -43.69
N LYS A 7 -0.12 -39.98 -43.38
CA LYS A 7 -1.40 -39.28 -43.17
C LYS A 7 -1.21 -38.36 -41.95
N THR A 8 -1.38 -37.08 -42.21
CA THR A 8 -1.23 -35.93 -41.31
C THR A 8 -1.99 -36.14 -40.00
N PHE A 9 -1.27 -36.44 -38.92
CA PHE A 9 -1.75 -36.47 -37.54
C PHE A 9 -1.87 -35.06 -36.93
N ILE A 10 -2.35 -34.07 -37.70
CA ILE A 10 -2.71 -32.78 -37.13
C ILE A 10 -4.21 -32.87 -36.82
N PRO A 11 -4.59 -33.01 -35.54
CA PRO A 11 -6.00 -33.13 -35.18
C PRO A 11 -6.73 -31.86 -35.62
N GLU A 12 -7.83 -32.00 -36.35
CA GLU A 12 -8.67 -30.90 -36.86
C GLU A 12 -9.05 -29.87 -35.77
N ARG A 13 -9.01 -30.29 -34.50
CA ARG A 13 -9.22 -29.44 -33.33
C ARG A 13 -8.17 -28.32 -33.20
N LEU A 14 -6.91 -28.55 -33.56
CA LEU A 14 -5.86 -27.53 -33.53
C LEU A 14 -6.07 -26.46 -34.61
N ILE A 15 -6.46 -26.88 -35.81
CA ILE A 15 -6.77 -25.97 -36.93
C ILE A 15 -8.02 -25.14 -36.60
N ARG A 16 -9.03 -25.76 -35.99
CA ARG A 16 -10.24 -25.08 -35.55
C ARG A 16 -9.99 -24.08 -34.41
N LEU A 17 -9.05 -24.38 -33.50
CA LEU A 17 -8.63 -23.45 -32.45
C LEU A 17 -7.83 -22.26 -33.01
N ALA A 18 -6.97 -22.52 -33.99
CA ALA A 18 -6.17 -21.48 -34.67
C ALA A 18 -7.01 -20.56 -35.58
N ARG A 19 -8.22 -21.00 -35.97
CA ARG A 19 -9.14 -20.27 -36.84
C ARG A 19 -10.28 -19.59 -36.08
N ASP A 20 -10.29 -19.71 -34.75
CA ASP A 20 -11.25 -19.04 -33.87
C ASP A 20 -10.71 -17.65 -33.51
N GLU A 21 -11.24 -16.61 -34.17
CA GLU A 21 -10.86 -15.21 -33.93
C GLU A 21 -11.12 -14.76 -32.48
N ARG A 22 -11.99 -15.47 -31.75
CA ARG A 22 -12.24 -15.21 -30.32
C ARG A 22 -11.03 -15.59 -29.45
N GLY A 23 -10.16 -16.49 -29.92
CA GLY A 23 -8.93 -16.88 -29.23
C GLY A 23 -7.82 -15.83 -29.34
N VAL A 24 -7.81 -15.04 -30.42
CA VAL A 24 -6.78 -14.01 -30.66
C VAL A 24 -6.82 -12.93 -29.60
N SER A 25 -8.01 -12.38 -29.30
CA SER A 25 -8.17 -11.40 -28.23
C SER A 25 -7.80 -11.94 -26.85
N ALA A 26 -8.01 -13.24 -26.59
CA ALA A 26 -7.61 -13.86 -25.33
C ALA A 26 -6.08 -13.93 -25.19
N VAL A 27 -5.34 -14.17 -26.28
CA VAL A 27 -3.87 -14.17 -26.30
C VAL A 27 -3.32 -12.76 -26.12
N GLU A 28 -3.89 -11.76 -26.80
CA GLU A 28 -3.52 -10.35 -26.61
C GLU A 28 -3.75 -9.89 -25.17
N PHE A 29 -4.89 -10.25 -24.59
CA PHE A 29 -5.19 -9.97 -23.19
C PHE A 29 -4.22 -10.67 -22.23
N ALA A 30 -3.89 -11.94 -22.48
CA ALA A 30 -2.93 -12.68 -21.66
C ALA A 30 -1.52 -12.06 -21.68
N MET A 31 -1.13 -11.38 -22.75
CA MET A 31 0.15 -10.66 -22.81
C MET A 31 0.16 -9.37 -21.98
N ILE A 32 -0.94 -8.61 -21.93
CA ILE A 32 -1.02 -7.37 -21.14
C ILE A 32 -1.43 -7.58 -19.68
N LEU A 33 -2.11 -8.70 -19.38
CA LEU A 33 -2.61 -9.03 -18.04
C LEU A 33 -1.52 -8.98 -16.96
N PRO A 34 -0.30 -9.53 -17.16
CA PRO A 34 0.77 -9.44 -16.16
C PRO A 34 1.11 -8.00 -15.79
N LEU A 35 1.15 -7.09 -16.78
CA LEU A 35 1.39 -5.68 -16.56
C LEU A 35 0.22 -5.03 -15.82
N MET A 36 -1.03 -5.31 -16.23
CA MET A 36 -2.22 -4.76 -15.58
C MET A 36 -2.31 -5.18 -14.11
N VAL A 37 -2.08 -6.46 -13.80
CA VAL A 37 -2.10 -6.97 -12.42
C VAL A 37 -1.00 -6.33 -11.59
N THR A 38 0.21 -6.18 -12.15
CA THR A 38 1.33 -5.52 -11.46
C THR A 38 1.02 -4.06 -11.15
N LEU A 39 0.50 -3.31 -12.13
CA LEU A 39 0.13 -1.90 -11.93
C LEU A 39 -1.03 -1.74 -10.96
N TYR A 40 -2.01 -2.65 -10.99
CA TYR A 40 -3.14 -2.64 -10.07
C TYR A 40 -2.69 -2.88 -8.63
N LEU A 41 -1.99 -3.99 -8.37
CA LEU A 41 -1.50 -4.32 -7.03
C LEU A 41 -0.49 -3.28 -6.54
N GLY A 42 0.45 -2.88 -7.40
CA GLY A 42 1.42 -1.83 -7.07
C GLY A 42 0.75 -0.50 -6.72
N GLY A 43 -0.28 -0.10 -7.47
CA GLY A 43 -1.05 1.11 -7.18
C GLY A 43 -1.79 1.04 -5.85
N VAL A 44 -2.40 -0.10 -5.53
CA VAL A 44 -3.08 -0.33 -4.25
C VAL A 44 -2.10 -0.24 -3.08
N GLU A 45 -0.94 -0.90 -3.17
CA GLU A 45 0.08 -0.88 -2.11
C GLU A 45 0.68 0.53 -1.92
N VAL A 46 0.99 1.24 -3.01
CA VAL A 46 1.50 2.62 -2.94
C VAL A 46 0.46 3.56 -2.32
N SER A 47 -0.81 3.44 -2.71
CA SER A 47 -1.89 4.24 -2.16
C SER A 47 -2.08 4.01 -0.65
N GLN A 48 -1.99 2.74 -0.22
CA GLN A 48 -2.02 2.38 1.19
C GLN A 48 -0.81 2.96 1.94
N GLY A 49 0.40 2.85 1.38
CA GLY A 49 1.62 3.42 1.96
C GLY A 49 1.52 4.93 2.17
N ILE A 50 1.03 5.67 1.16
CA ILE A 50 0.79 7.12 1.27
C ILE A 50 -0.26 7.44 2.35
N SER A 51 -1.31 6.62 2.44
CA SER A 51 -2.36 6.80 3.45
C SER A 51 -1.83 6.61 4.87
N ILE A 52 -0.95 5.63 5.07
CA ILE A 52 -0.24 5.40 6.35
C ILE A 52 0.68 6.59 6.68
N ASP A 53 1.47 7.06 5.73
CA ASP A 53 2.38 8.21 5.94
C ASP A 53 1.63 9.49 6.36
N ARG A 54 0.50 9.78 5.69
CA ARG A 54 -0.38 10.89 6.07
C ARG A 54 -0.90 10.76 7.49
N LYS A 55 -1.30 9.54 7.88
CA LYS A 55 -1.80 9.24 9.23
C LYS A 55 -0.71 9.40 10.29
N VAL A 56 0.53 9.00 9.99
CA VAL A 56 1.69 9.22 10.87
C VAL A 56 1.97 10.71 11.05
N THR A 57 1.95 11.48 9.95
CA THR A 57 2.13 12.94 10.01
C THR A 57 1.03 13.62 10.84
N LEU A 58 -0.22 13.19 10.66
CA LEU A 58 -1.35 13.70 11.46
C LEU A 58 -1.20 13.34 12.94
N ALA A 59 -0.83 12.11 13.26
CA ALA A 59 -0.61 11.68 14.64
C ALA A 59 0.51 12.49 15.31
N ALA A 60 1.63 12.74 14.61
CA ALA A 60 2.72 13.58 15.12
C ALA A 60 2.27 15.01 15.42
N ARG A 61 1.44 15.60 14.54
CA ARG A 61 0.83 16.92 14.79
C ARG A 61 -0.08 16.89 16.01
N THR A 62 -0.97 15.90 16.13
CA THR A 62 -1.85 15.75 17.28
C THR A 62 -1.06 15.62 18.59
N VAL A 63 0.06 14.88 18.61
CA VAL A 63 0.94 14.83 19.78
C VAL A 63 1.49 16.21 20.13
N ALA A 64 1.99 16.96 19.15
CA ALA A 64 2.53 18.31 19.36
C ALA A 64 1.44 19.29 19.86
N ASP A 65 0.26 19.25 19.27
CA ASP A 65 -0.86 20.11 19.62
C ASP A 65 -1.37 19.84 21.04
N LEU A 66 -1.49 18.56 21.43
CA LEU A 66 -1.90 18.19 22.79
C LEU A 66 -0.81 18.49 23.83
N THR A 67 0.47 18.31 23.48
CA THR A 67 1.59 18.62 24.39
C THR A 67 1.67 20.12 24.68
N THR A 68 1.45 20.97 23.67
CA THR A 68 1.57 22.43 23.83
C THR A 68 0.40 23.07 24.57
N GLN A 69 -0.70 22.34 24.79
CA GLN A 69 -1.85 22.82 25.55
C GLN A 69 -1.64 22.80 27.07
N VAL A 70 -0.64 22.06 27.57
CA VAL A 70 -0.36 21.95 29.01
C VAL A 70 0.92 22.71 29.39
N THR A 71 0.88 23.43 30.51
CA THR A 71 1.99 24.30 30.97
C THR A 71 3.19 23.52 31.51
N SER A 72 2.94 22.32 32.04
CA SER A 72 3.94 21.36 32.49
C SER A 72 3.48 19.98 32.06
N VAL A 73 4.40 19.18 31.57
CA VAL A 73 4.13 17.85 31.04
C VAL A 73 4.68 16.82 32.02
N THR A 74 3.80 16.04 32.65
CA THR A 74 4.21 14.87 33.46
C THR A 74 4.32 13.62 32.58
N THR A 75 4.93 12.56 33.10
CA THR A 75 5.00 11.26 32.41
C THR A 75 3.63 10.62 32.20
N THR A 76 2.66 10.92 33.09
CA THR A 76 1.27 10.47 32.96
C THR A 76 0.58 11.21 31.81
N ASP A 77 0.75 12.54 31.74
CA ASP A 77 0.19 13.36 30.66
C ASP A 77 0.72 12.90 29.29
N LEU A 78 2.02 12.60 29.18
CA LEU A 78 2.59 12.04 27.94
C LEU A 78 1.96 10.73 27.54
N THR A 79 1.72 9.84 28.51
CA THR A 79 1.10 8.54 28.24
C THR A 79 -0.32 8.71 27.71
N ASP A 80 -1.09 9.65 28.28
CA ASP A 80 -2.46 9.90 27.86
C ASP A 80 -2.55 10.64 26.52
N ILE A 81 -1.64 11.59 26.26
CA ILE A 81 -1.49 12.25 24.95
C ILE A 81 -1.15 11.22 23.86
N LEU A 82 -0.22 10.31 24.14
CA LEU A 82 0.15 9.25 23.20
C LEU A 82 -1.01 8.27 22.95
N LYS A 83 -1.76 7.89 23.98
CA LYS A 83 -2.97 7.07 23.81
C LYS A 83 -4.02 7.79 22.98
N ALA A 84 -4.30 9.07 23.27
CA ALA A 84 -5.30 9.86 22.54
C ALA A 84 -4.92 10.04 21.07
N SER A 85 -3.67 10.40 20.80
CA SER A 85 -3.15 10.57 19.43
C SER A 85 -3.07 9.26 18.63
N SER A 86 -2.93 8.10 19.30
CA SER A 86 -2.89 6.81 18.61
C SER A 86 -4.18 6.46 17.86
N ALA A 87 -5.32 7.01 18.29
CA ALA A 87 -6.60 6.86 17.60
C ALA A 87 -6.56 7.45 16.17
N VAL A 88 -5.69 8.43 15.92
CA VAL A 88 -5.51 9.05 14.58
C VAL A 88 -4.97 8.03 13.58
N LEU A 89 -4.15 7.07 14.03
CA LEU A 89 -3.55 6.03 13.20
C LEU A 89 -4.54 4.93 12.78
N ALA A 90 -5.76 4.91 13.32
CA ALA A 90 -6.76 3.93 12.91
C ALA A 90 -7.03 4.01 11.38
N PRO A 91 -7.22 2.85 10.70
CA PRO A 91 -7.31 1.48 11.25
C PRO A 91 -5.96 0.72 11.30
N TYR A 92 -4.82 1.38 11.17
CA TYR A 92 -3.52 0.72 11.06
C TYR A 92 -2.97 0.24 12.41
N PRO A 93 -2.33 -0.95 12.47
CA PRO A 93 -1.77 -1.47 13.72
C PRO A 93 -0.57 -0.64 14.17
N ILE A 94 -0.54 -0.33 15.47
CA ILE A 94 0.46 0.55 16.09
C ILE A 94 1.52 -0.21 16.91
N SER A 95 1.53 -1.54 16.87
CA SER A 95 2.39 -2.39 17.74
C SER A 95 3.89 -2.09 17.58
N ASN A 96 4.32 -1.66 16.40
CA ASN A 96 5.71 -1.32 16.09
C ASN A 96 5.97 0.19 16.00
N ALA A 97 4.94 1.03 16.21
CA ALA A 97 5.07 2.47 16.12
C ALA A 97 5.85 3.01 17.34
N LYS A 98 6.83 3.87 17.09
CA LYS A 98 7.58 4.59 18.14
C LYS A 98 7.36 6.08 17.95
N VAL A 99 7.03 6.76 19.04
CA VAL A 99 6.88 8.22 19.06
C VAL A 99 7.94 8.80 19.98
N SER A 100 8.68 9.78 19.49
CA SER A 100 9.63 10.58 20.27
C SER A 100 9.19 12.03 20.24
N LEU A 101 9.27 12.70 21.38
CA LEU A 101 8.84 14.07 21.55
C LEU A 101 9.98 14.88 22.16
N ALA A 102 10.28 16.02 21.54
CA ALA A 102 11.19 17.01 22.08
C ALA A 102 10.44 18.35 22.18
N SER A 103 10.53 19.00 23.34
CA SER A 103 9.89 20.29 23.60
C SER A 103 10.93 21.32 24.03
N ILE A 104 10.80 22.54 23.53
CA ILE A 104 11.63 23.68 23.94
C ILE A 104 10.71 24.65 24.69
N LYS A 105 11.11 25.02 25.91
CA LYS A 105 10.40 26.01 26.74
C LYS A 105 11.24 27.29 26.80
N ILE A 106 10.64 28.42 26.45
CA ILE A 106 11.24 29.75 26.64
C ILE A 106 10.78 30.25 28.01
N ASP A 107 11.74 30.52 28.90
CA ASP A 107 11.47 31.10 30.21
C ASP A 107 11.41 32.63 30.09
N ALA A 108 10.29 33.23 30.51
CA ALA A 108 10.08 34.67 30.46
C ALA A 108 10.91 35.44 31.50
N ASN A 109 11.54 34.75 32.45
CA ASN A 109 12.29 35.37 33.56
C ASN A 109 13.81 35.49 33.31
N LYS A 110 14.31 35.26 32.09
CA LYS A 110 15.71 35.48 31.75
C LYS A 110 15.85 36.37 30.52
N THR A 111 16.05 37.66 30.78
CA THR A 111 16.66 38.64 29.86
C THR A 111 18.16 38.43 29.76
#